data_AF-A0A7J6U7L7-F1
#
_entry.id   AF-A0A7J6U7L7-F1
#
_cell.length_a   1.000
_cell.length_b   1.000
_cell.length_c   1.000
_cell.angle_alpha   90.00
_cell.angle_beta   90.00
_cell.angle_gamma   90.00
#
_symmetry.space_group_name_H-M   'P 1'
#
loop_
_entity.id
_entity.type
_entity.pdbx_description
1 polymer ?
#
loop_
_entity_poly.entity_id
_entity_poly.type
_entity_poly.pdbx_seq_one_letter_code
_entity_poly.pdbx_strand_id
1 'polypeptide(L)'
;IVKECRGRNLHFSTNVAAAIADCDIIFVSVNTPTKKQGQGAGRAANLAPWEGAGRTIAAHSRGPKIIIEKSTVPVRTAAALQRVLDGQGTSQKYVILSNPEFLAEGTAMSDLANPDRVLIGGPQNTDGRFAIDVVVGVYACWVP
;
A
#
# COMPACT_ATOMS: atom_id res chain seq x y z
N ILE A 1 -12.82 -16.13 -10.65
CA ILE A 1 -12.14 -14.86 -10.28
C ILE A 1 -10.74 -14.76 -10.90
N VAL A 2 -9.61 -15.17 -10.28
CA VAL A 2 -8.27 -14.87 -10.83
C VAL A 2 -8.07 -15.30 -12.29
N LYS A 3 -8.42 -16.57 -12.62
CA LYS A 3 -8.32 -17.08 -14.00
C LYS A 3 -9.19 -16.33 -15.01
N GLU A 4 -10.33 -15.82 -14.55
CA GLU A 4 -11.34 -15.15 -15.39
C GLU A 4 -10.99 -13.68 -15.66
N CYS A 5 -10.38 -13.00 -14.69
CA CYS A 5 -10.00 -11.59 -14.79
C CYS A 5 -8.62 -11.39 -15.45
N ARG A 6 -7.77 -12.44 -15.44
CA ARG A 6 -6.40 -12.35 -15.97
C ARG A 6 -6.41 -11.97 -17.45
N GLY A 7 -5.63 -10.95 -17.79
CA GLY A 7 -5.52 -10.42 -19.16
C GLY A 7 -6.66 -9.50 -19.59
N ARG A 8 -7.69 -9.31 -18.76
CA ARG A 8 -8.79 -8.36 -19.00
C ARG A 8 -8.61 -7.08 -18.18
N ASN A 9 -8.55 -7.25 -16.87
CA ASN A 9 -8.37 -6.16 -15.89
C ASN A 9 -7.45 -6.57 -14.72
N LEU A 10 -6.88 -7.78 -14.76
CA LEU A 10 -5.85 -8.25 -13.85
C LEU A 10 -4.60 -8.63 -14.65
N HIS A 11 -3.49 -7.98 -14.35
CA HIS A 11 -2.22 -8.17 -15.05
C HIS A 11 -1.10 -8.45 -14.05
N PHE A 12 -0.16 -9.32 -14.44
CA PHE A 12 1.06 -9.60 -13.68
C PHE A 12 2.25 -9.17 -14.52
N SER A 13 3.15 -8.39 -13.94
CA SER A 13 4.32 -7.84 -14.63
C SER A 13 5.48 -7.66 -13.66
N THR A 14 6.70 -7.72 -14.18
CA THR A 14 7.92 -7.32 -13.48
C THR A 14 8.36 -5.90 -13.84
N ASN A 15 7.69 -5.24 -14.79
CA ASN A 15 7.95 -3.84 -15.14
C ASN A 15 7.26 -2.90 -14.15
N VAL A 16 7.82 -2.82 -12.95
CA VAL A 16 7.30 -2.02 -11.82
C VAL A 16 7.31 -0.53 -12.15
N ALA A 17 8.33 -0.04 -12.85
CA ALA A 17 8.48 1.38 -13.19
C ALA A 17 7.32 1.89 -14.07
N ALA A 18 6.96 1.13 -15.12
CA ALA A 18 5.84 1.49 -15.98
C ALA A 18 4.51 1.46 -15.21
N ALA A 19 4.30 0.43 -14.38
CA ALA A 19 3.07 0.32 -13.58
C ALA A 19 2.92 1.50 -12.59
N ILE A 20 4.01 1.94 -11.94
CA ILE A 20 3.99 3.10 -11.04
C ILE A 20 3.67 4.39 -11.80
N ALA A 21 4.24 4.57 -12.99
CA ALA A 21 4.00 5.76 -13.80
C ALA A 21 2.51 5.93 -14.13
N ASP A 22 1.85 4.82 -14.49
CA ASP A 22 0.51 4.81 -15.09
C ASP A 22 -0.65 4.59 -14.10
N CYS A 23 -0.39 4.37 -12.81
CA CYS A 23 -1.45 4.10 -11.80
C CYS A 23 -1.77 5.30 -10.91
N ASP A 24 -3.00 5.36 -10.37
CA ASP A 24 -3.39 6.40 -9.39
C ASP A 24 -3.20 5.94 -7.94
N ILE A 25 -3.39 4.63 -7.71
CA ILE A 25 -3.37 3.98 -6.39
C ILE A 25 -2.34 2.86 -6.39
N ILE A 26 -1.47 2.85 -5.37
CA ILE A 26 -0.40 1.87 -5.22
C ILE A 26 -0.58 1.13 -3.89
N PHE A 27 -0.93 -0.15 -3.93
CA PHE A 27 -0.83 -1.02 -2.76
C PHE A 27 0.61 -1.51 -2.61
N VAL A 28 1.19 -1.27 -1.44
CA VAL A 28 2.51 -1.79 -1.08
C VAL A 28 2.32 -2.98 -0.14
N SER A 29 2.43 -4.17 -0.70
CA SER A 29 2.23 -5.46 -0.02
C SER A 29 3.53 -6.26 0.04
N VAL A 30 4.60 -5.61 0.51
CA VAL A 30 5.92 -6.26 0.66
C VAL A 30 6.09 -6.83 2.07
N ASN A 31 6.94 -7.84 2.18
CA ASN A 31 7.26 -8.48 3.44
C ASN A 31 8.11 -7.54 4.31
N THR A 32 7.82 -7.47 5.61
CA THR A 32 8.68 -6.77 6.59
C THR A 32 9.20 -7.78 7.62
N PRO A 33 10.20 -8.61 7.25
CA PRO A 33 10.67 -9.67 8.13
C PRO A 33 11.28 -9.10 9.41
N THR A 34 11.34 -9.88 10.48
CA THR A 34 11.99 -9.45 11.72
C THR A 34 13.48 -9.14 11.48
N LYS A 35 13.99 -8.06 12.06
CA LYS A 35 15.40 -7.67 12.01
C LYS A 35 16.27 -8.79 12.57
N LYS A 36 17.33 -9.15 11.85
CA LYS A 36 18.28 -10.18 12.27
C LYS A 36 19.43 -9.65 13.13
N GLN A 37 19.76 -8.37 13.02
CA GLN A 37 20.91 -7.73 13.69
C GLN A 37 20.59 -6.27 14.08
N GLY A 38 21.38 -5.69 14.98
CA GLY A 38 21.24 -4.32 15.48
C GLY A 38 20.13 -4.13 16.51
N GLN A 39 19.80 -2.88 16.82
CA GLN A 39 18.76 -2.56 17.81
C GLN A 39 17.40 -3.16 17.41
N GLY A 40 16.79 -3.90 18.32
CA GLY A 40 15.52 -4.61 18.07
C GLY A 40 15.66 -5.90 17.26
N ALA A 41 16.87 -6.47 17.11
CA ALA A 41 17.05 -7.80 16.52
C ALA A 41 16.17 -8.84 17.21
N GLY A 42 15.54 -9.71 16.41
CA GLY A 42 14.61 -10.74 16.86
C GLY A 42 13.22 -10.22 17.27
N ARG A 43 12.96 -8.90 17.28
CA ARG A 43 11.69 -8.33 17.76
C ARG A 43 11.09 -7.25 16.85
N ALA A 44 11.90 -6.40 16.23
CA ALA A 44 11.45 -5.28 15.41
C ALA A 44 11.36 -5.68 13.93
N ALA A 45 10.44 -5.07 13.19
CA ALA A 45 10.33 -5.26 11.75
C ALA A 45 11.48 -4.61 10.99
N ASN A 46 11.96 -5.27 9.94
CA ASN A 46 12.90 -4.71 8.97
C ASN A 46 12.11 -3.91 7.93
N LEU A 47 12.25 -2.58 7.98
CA LEU A 47 11.57 -1.66 7.07
C LEU A 47 12.32 -1.45 5.75
N ALA A 48 13.49 -2.08 5.53
CA ALA A 48 14.26 -1.88 4.31
C ALA A 48 13.50 -2.18 3.00
N PRO A 49 12.69 -3.28 2.90
CA PRO A 49 11.87 -3.52 1.71
C PRO A 49 10.79 -2.44 1.52
N TRP A 50 10.21 -1.97 2.62
CA TRP A 50 9.20 -0.92 2.64
C TRP A 50 9.75 0.43 2.16
N GLU A 51 10.89 0.85 2.70
CA GLU A 51 11.58 2.07 2.26
C GLU A 51 12.10 1.94 0.82
N GLY A 52 12.53 0.74 0.41
CA GLY A 52 12.91 0.44 -0.97
C GLY A 52 11.75 0.67 -1.93
N ALA A 53 10.56 0.15 -1.61
CA ALA A 53 9.35 0.41 -2.39
C ALA A 53 9.05 1.92 -2.47
N GLY A 54 9.18 2.65 -1.36
CA GLY A 54 9.03 4.10 -1.34
C GLY A 54 9.97 4.84 -2.30
N ARG A 55 11.25 4.47 -2.31
CA ARG A 55 12.23 5.04 -3.26
C ARG A 55 11.86 4.74 -4.72
N THR A 56 11.45 3.50 -5.01
CA THR A 56 11.01 3.11 -6.36
C THR A 56 9.76 3.87 -6.80
N ILE A 57 8.79 4.07 -5.89
CA ILE A 57 7.59 4.88 -6.16
C ILE A 57 7.99 6.31 -6.50
N ALA A 58 8.81 6.95 -5.67
CA ALA A 58 9.23 8.33 -5.92
C ALA A 58 10.01 8.49 -7.24
N ALA A 59 10.85 7.53 -7.60
CA ALA A 59 11.66 7.58 -8.82
C ALA A 59 10.85 7.45 -10.13
N HIS A 60 9.66 6.86 -10.08
CA HIS A 60 8.88 6.54 -11.29
C HIS A 60 7.49 7.19 -11.33
N SER A 61 7.07 7.88 -10.27
CA SER A 61 5.77 8.55 -10.24
C SER A 61 5.69 9.71 -11.22
N ARG A 62 4.63 9.73 -12.03
CA ARG A 62 4.25 10.83 -12.93
C ARG A 62 2.92 11.41 -12.47
N GLY A 63 2.96 12.35 -11.55
CA GLY A 63 1.76 12.93 -10.94
C GLY A 63 1.50 12.44 -9.51
N PRO A 64 0.43 12.97 -8.88
CA PRO A 64 0.03 12.59 -7.53
C PRO A 64 -0.35 11.11 -7.43
N LYS A 65 -0.07 10.47 -6.29
CA LYS A 65 -0.43 9.06 -6.04
C LYS A 65 -1.02 8.87 -4.65
N ILE A 66 -1.97 7.95 -4.53
CA ILE A 66 -2.42 7.40 -3.24
C ILE A 66 -1.62 6.13 -2.98
N ILE A 67 -0.89 6.07 -1.87
CA ILE A 67 -0.09 4.90 -1.49
C ILE A 67 -0.75 4.22 -0.30
N ILE A 68 -1.04 2.94 -0.44
CA ILE A 68 -1.74 2.15 0.57
C ILE A 68 -0.78 1.14 1.18
N GLU A 69 -0.62 1.24 2.49
CA GLU A 69 0.06 0.26 3.32
C GLU A 69 -0.92 -0.85 3.71
N LYS A 70 -0.71 -2.06 3.17
CA LYS A 70 -1.62 -3.21 3.37
C LYS A 70 -1.23 -4.10 4.55
N SER A 71 0.07 -4.18 4.83
CA SER A 71 0.67 -5.16 5.73
C SER A 71 0.36 -4.86 7.20
N THR A 72 0.56 -5.84 8.09
CA THR A 72 0.36 -5.71 9.55
C THR A 72 1.57 -5.05 10.24
N VAL A 73 2.23 -4.11 9.56
CA VAL A 73 3.54 -3.57 9.95
C VAL A 73 3.39 -2.65 11.17
N PRO A 74 4.39 -2.57 12.08
CA PRO A 74 4.33 -1.74 13.27
C PRO A 74 3.98 -0.27 13.04
N VAL A 75 3.42 0.33 14.10
CA VAL A 75 3.08 1.75 14.23
C VAL A 75 4.19 2.66 13.67
N ARG A 76 3.81 3.70 12.91
CA ARG A 76 4.65 4.77 12.31
C ARG A 76 5.33 4.48 10.96
N THR A 77 4.93 3.44 10.24
CA THR A 77 5.40 3.14 8.87
C THR A 77 5.04 4.20 7.84
N ALA A 78 3.85 4.79 7.95
CA ALA A 78 3.43 5.89 7.09
C ALA A 78 4.37 7.11 7.21
N ALA A 79 4.78 7.47 8.43
CA ALA A 79 5.71 8.57 8.66
C ALA A 79 7.12 8.26 8.15
N ALA A 80 7.55 7.00 8.20
CA ALA A 80 8.83 6.57 7.63
C ALA A 80 8.81 6.65 6.09
N LEU A 81 7.72 6.20 5.47
CA LEU A 81 7.54 6.31 4.02
C LEU A 81 7.48 7.77 3.58
N GLN A 82 6.73 8.63 4.29
CA GLN A 82 6.67 10.05 3.99
C GLN A 82 8.07 10.68 3.96
N ARG A 83 8.91 10.38 4.98
CA ARG A 83 10.31 10.84 5.02
C ARG A 83 11.14 10.37 3.83
N VAL A 84 10.94 9.13 3.39
CA VAL A 84 11.63 8.60 2.20
C VAL A 84 11.23 9.37 0.95
N LEU A 85 9.93 9.63 0.78
CA LEU A 85 9.37 10.36 -0.37
C LEU A 85 9.84 11.82 -0.38
N ASP A 86 9.73 12.51 0.76
CA ASP A 86 10.17 13.90 0.92
C ASP A 86 11.68 14.04 0.65
N GLY A 87 12.48 13.07 1.10
CA GLY A 87 13.91 13.03 0.88
C GLY A 87 14.36 12.83 -0.57
N GLN A 88 13.45 12.50 -1.49
CA GLN A 88 13.77 12.41 -2.93
C GLN A 88 13.69 13.77 -3.66
N GLY A 89 13.21 14.83 -3.00
CA GLY A 89 13.12 16.17 -3.61
C GLY A 89 12.11 16.26 -4.76
N THR A 90 11.14 15.34 -4.80
CA THR A 90 10.09 15.30 -5.82
C THR A 90 9.00 16.32 -5.51
N SER A 91 8.49 16.99 -6.54
CA SER A 91 7.34 17.91 -6.42
C SER A 91 5.98 17.19 -6.43
N GLN A 92 6.00 15.86 -6.57
CA GLN A 92 4.79 15.05 -6.61
C GLN A 92 4.14 14.96 -5.23
N LYS A 93 2.81 15.00 -5.20
CA LYS A 93 2.03 14.83 -3.97
C LYS A 93 1.74 13.35 -3.73
N TYR A 94 2.00 12.90 -2.51
CA TYR A 94 1.65 11.54 -2.08
C TYR A 94 0.73 11.63 -0.88
N VAL A 95 -0.33 10.82 -0.90
CA VAL A 95 -1.17 10.60 0.28
C VAL A 95 -1.01 9.15 0.70
N ILE A 96 -0.50 8.94 1.91
CA ILE A 96 -0.27 7.60 2.45
C ILE A 96 -1.45 7.22 3.34
N LEU A 97 -2.09 6.10 3.00
CA LEU A 97 -3.16 5.49 3.77
C LEU A 97 -2.67 4.16 4.37
N SER A 98 -3.20 3.80 5.53
CA SER A 98 -3.09 2.45 6.08
C SER A 98 -4.41 1.72 5.84
N ASN A 99 -4.34 0.53 5.26
CA ASN A 99 -5.48 -0.32 5.02
C ASN A 99 -5.08 -1.77 5.32
N PRO A 100 -5.02 -2.17 6.61
CA PRO A 100 -4.55 -3.49 7.00
C PRO A 100 -5.42 -4.61 6.44
N GLU A 101 -4.83 -5.78 6.19
CA GLU A 101 -5.59 -6.99 5.82
C GLU A 101 -5.92 -7.87 7.01
N PHE A 102 -7.10 -8.50 6.94
CA PHE A 102 -7.61 -9.43 7.95
C PHE A 102 -7.94 -10.78 7.30
N LEU A 103 -7.11 -11.21 6.35
CA LEU A 103 -7.30 -12.46 5.60
C LEU A 103 -6.62 -13.61 6.32
N ALA A 104 -7.23 -14.80 6.26
CA ALA A 104 -6.58 -16.03 6.69
C ALA A 104 -6.19 -16.90 5.49
N GLU A 105 -5.05 -17.58 5.60
CA GLU A 105 -4.62 -18.55 4.60
C GLU A 105 -5.64 -19.69 4.51
N GLY A 106 -6.02 -20.07 3.29
CA GLY A 106 -7.07 -21.06 3.02
C GLY A 106 -8.48 -20.47 2.85
N THR A 107 -8.78 -19.31 3.44
CA THR A 107 -10.10 -18.65 3.32
C THR A 107 -10.05 -17.28 2.66
N ALA A 108 -8.88 -16.78 2.28
CA ALA A 108 -8.65 -15.43 1.74
C ALA A 108 -9.67 -14.96 0.68
N MET A 109 -10.12 -15.82 -0.23
CA MET A 109 -11.13 -15.44 -1.24
C MET A 109 -12.51 -15.17 -0.62
N SER A 110 -12.91 -15.95 0.39
CA SER A 110 -14.15 -15.74 1.13
C SER A 110 -14.04 -14.49 2.01
N ASP A 111 -12.91 -14.33 2.70
CA ASP A 111 -12.65 -13.19 3.59
C ASP A 111 -12.61 -11.86 2.82
N LEU A 112 -12.10 -11.87 1.57
CA LEU A 112 -12.14 -10.70 0.68
C LEU A 112 -13.54 -10.38 0.16
N ALA A 113 -14.35 -11.40 -0.13
CA ALA A 113 -15.70 -11.24 -0.66
C ALA A 113 -16.69 -10.78 0.41
N ASN A 114 -16.53 -11.26 1.65
CA ASN A 114 -17.41 -10.97 2.78
C ASN A 114 -16.58 -10.58 4.02
N PRO A 115 -15.90 -9.41 4.00
CA PRO A 115 -15.09 -8.98 5.13
C PRO A 115 -15.99 -8.57 6.30
N ASP A 116 -15.60 -8.94 7.54
CA ASP A 116 -16.27 -8.42 8.75
C ASP A 116 -16.18 -6.89 8.83
N ARG A 117 -15.06 -6.33 8.36
CA ARG A 117 -14.82 -4.89 8.26
C ARG A 117 -13.69 -4.58 7.29
N VAL A 118 -13.71 -3.39 6.71
CA VAL A 118 -12.56 -2.78 6.02
C VAL A 118 -12.08 -1.59 6.86
N LEU A 119 -10.82 -1.61 7.27
CA LEU A 119 -10.22 -0.50 8.02
C LEU A 119 -9.39 0.36 7.07
N ILE A 120 -9.66 1.67 7.03
CA ILE A 120 -8.88 2.64 6.26
C ILE A 120 -8.53 3.79 7.21
N GLY A 121 -7.23 4.03 7.39
CA GLY A 121 -6.69 5.13 8.19
C GLY A 121 -5.87 6.07 7.31
N GLY A 122 -5.95 7.37 7.58
CA GLY A 122 -5.20 8.38 6.83
C GLY A 122 -5.15 9.74 7.52
N PRO A 123 -4.44 10.71 6.93
CA PRO A 123 -4.36 12.07 7.44
C PRO A 123 -5.74 12.73 7.57
N GLN A 124 -5.94 13.52 8.62
CA GLN A 124 -7.19 14.26 8.88
C GLN A 124 -7.14 15.67 8.25
N ASN A 125 -6.80 15.73 6.96
CA ASN A 125 -6.79 16.95 6.16
C ASN A 125 -7.54 16.72 4.84
N THR A 126 -7.70 17.75 4.02
CA THR A 126 -8.49 17.68 2.77
C THR A 126 -7.99 16.59 1.82
N ASP A 127 -6.67 16.53 1.58
CA ASP A 127 -6.06 15.55 0.68
C ASP A 127 -6.21 14.11 1.22
N GLY A 128 -6.04 13.93 2.53
CA GLY A 128 -6.25 12.67 3.23
C GLY A 128 -7.69 12.18 3.17
N ARG A 129 -8.66 13.08 3.37
CA ARG A 129 -10.09 12.75 3.29
C ARG A 129 -10.48 12.35 1.87
N PHE A 130 -10.05 13.12 0.87
CA PHE A 130 -10.26 12.78 -0.53
C PHE A 130 -9.71 11.39 -0.87
N ALA A 131 -8.47 11.09 -0.46
CA ALA A 131 -7.88 9.78 -0.72
C ALA A 131 -8.63 8.64 -0.03
N ILE A 132 -9.11 8.85 1.21
CA ILE A 132 -9.95 7.87 1.92
C ILE A 132 -11.25 7.62 1.13
N ASP A 133 -11.94 8.68 0.69
CA ASP A 133 -13.21 8.55 -0.03
C ASP A 133 -13.02 7.82 -1.38
N VAL A 134 -11.90 8.06 -2.08
CA VAL A 134 -11.52 7.30 -3.30
C VAL A 134 -11.38 5.81 -3.01
N VAL A 135 -10.64 5.43 -1.96
CA VAL A 135 -10.43 4.02 -1.61
C VAL A 135 -11.72 3.37 -1.09
N VAL A 136 -12.54 4.10 -0.33
CA VAL A 136 -13.89 3.66 0.05
C VAL A 136 -14.73 3.37 -1.19
N GLY A 137 -14.69 4.23 -2.21
CA GLY A 137 -15.39 4.02 -3.48
C GLY A 137 -14.99 2.73 -4.20
N VAL A 138 -13.72 2.30 -4.09
CA VAL A 138 -13.26 1.01 -4.62
C VAL A 138 -13.92 -0.15 -3.86
N TYR A 139 -13.89 -0.13 -2.52
CA TYR A 139 -14.48 -1.20 -1.71
C TYR A 139 -16.01 -1.26 -1.82
N ALA A 140 -16.68 -0.12 -1.97
CA ALA A 140 -18.14 -0.01 -2.13
C ALA A 140 -18.68 -0.72 -3.39
N CYS A 141 -17.82 -1.15 -4.32
CA CYS A 141 -18.23 -1.96 -5.46
C CYS A 141 -18.70 -3.38 -5.07
N TRP A 142 -18.36 -3.88 -3.89
CA TRP A 142 -18.82 -5.21 -3.42
C TRP A 142 -19.02 -5.32 -1.91
N VAL A 143 -18.39 -4.45 -1.11
CA VAL A 143 -18.64 -4.37 0.33
C VAL A 143 -19.85 -3.47 0.56
N PRO A 144 -20.91 -3.95 1.25
CA PRO A 144 -22.14 -3.18 1.49
C PRO A 144 -21.96 -1.87 2.25
#